data_AF-K1TL11-F1
#
_entry.id   AF-K1TL11-F1
#
_cell.length_a   1.000
_cell.length_b   1.000
_cell.length_c   1.000
_cell.angle_alpha   90.00
_cell.angle_beta   90.00
_cell.angle_gamma   90.00
#
_symmetry.space_group_name_H-M   'P 1'
#
loop_
_entity.id
_entity.type
_entity.pdbx_description
1 polymer ?
#
loop_
_entity_poly.entity_id
_entity_poly.type
_entity_poly.pdbx_seq_one_letter_code
_entity_poly.pdbx_strand_id
1 'polypeptide(L)' 'HEEYTEYLGNKIVCHSLPIRPGRNLAIIVESAAVNHRQKKMGYNAAEELYKRVQANLAKKREEK' A
#
# COMPACT_ATOMS: atom_id res chain seq x y z
N HIS A 1 5.55 0.80 7.90
CA HIS A 1 5.46 1.82 8.95
C HIS A 1 4.39 2.81 8.56
N GLU A 2 3.43 3.05 9.45
CA GLU A 2 2.44 4.11 9.25
C GLU A 2 2.97 5.37 9.92
N GLU A 3 3.05 6.46 9.15
CA GLU A 3 3.37 7.77 9.68
C GLU A 3 2.09 8.39 10.23
N TYR A 4 2.19 9.06 11.37
CA TYR A 4 1.06 9.73 12.02
C TYR A 4 1.42 11.18 12.28
N THR A 5 0.44 12.06 12.06
CA THR A 5 0.51 13.47 12.41
C THR A 5 -0.57 13.74 13.46
N GLU A 6 -0.20 14.46 14.52
CA GLU A 6 -1.13 14.81 15.59
C GLU A 6 -1.87 16.11 15.26
N TYR A 7 -3.20 16.07 15.37
CA TYR A 7 -4.05 17.25 15.27
C TYR A 7 -5.06 17.23 16.42
N LEU A 8 -5.04 18.27 17.25
CA LEU A 8 -5.98 18.44 18.37
C LEU A 8 -6.03 17.21 19.30
N GLY A 9 -4.88 16.58 19.57
CA GLY A 9 -4.76 15.36 20.38
C GLY A 9 -5.12 14.05 19.66
N ASN A 10 -5.54 14.11 18.39
CA ASN A 10 -5.85 12.92 17.59
C ASN A 10 -4.70 12.56 16.66
N LYS A 11 -4.29 11.29 16.66
CA LYS A 11 -3.29 10.75 15.73
C LYS A 11 -3.95 10.40 14.40
N ILE A 12 -3.62 11.15 13.36
CA ILE A 12 -4.15 10.96 11.99
C ILE A 12 -3.08 10.30 11.14
N VAL A 13 -3.45 9.26 10.39
CA VAL A 13 -2.54 8.59 9.44
C VAL A 13 -2.15 9.58 8.34
N CYS A 14 -0.85 9.70 8.09
CA CYS A 14 -0.29 10.61 7.10
C CYS A 14 0.47 9.82 6.03
N HIS A 15 0.38 10.29 4.78
CA HIS A 15 1.06 9.69 3.63
C HIS A 15 1.84 10.78 2.89
N SER A 16 3.17 10.69 2.91
CA SER A 16 4.04 11.60 2.14
C SER A 16 4.16 11.12 0.69
N LEU A 17 3.70 11.95 -0.25
CA LEU A 17 3.69 11.63 -1.68
C LEU A 17 4.66 12.58 -2.43
N PRO A 18 5.66 12.05 -3.17
CA PRO A 18 6.58 12.90 -3.91
C PRO A 18 5.93 13.48 -5.17
N ILE A 19 6.03 14.80 -5.34
CA ILE A 19 5.52 15.51 -6.52
C ILE A 19 6.60 15.50 -7.61
N ARG A 20 6.25 14.99 -8.80
CA ARG A 20 7.11 15.00 -9.98
C ARG A 20 6.27 15.23 -11.24
N PRO A 21 6.76 16.01 -12.21
CA PRO A 21 6.10 16.16 -13.51
C PRO A 21 5.98 14.79 -14.20
N GLY A 22 4.90 14.59 -14.96
CA GLY A 22 4.60 13.31 -15.62
C GLY A 22 3.85 12.29 -14.76
N ARG A 23 3.44 12.65 -13.54
CA ARG A 23 2.55 11.82 -12.70
C ARG A 23 1.20 12.49 -12.48
N ASN A 24 0.12 11.72 -12.60
CA ASN A 24 -1.22 12.18 -12.26
C ASN A 24 -1.42 12.10 -10.73
N LEU A 25 -1.38 13.26 -10.07
CA LEU A 25 -1.53 13.35 -8.61
C LEU A 25 -2.91 12.87 -8.13
N ALA A 26 -3.98 13.10 -8.89
CA ALA A 26 -5.33 12.70 -8.50
C ALA A 26 -5.43 11.17 -8.34
N ILE A 27 -4.88 10.42 -9.30
CA ILE A 27 -4.86 8.95 -9.26
C ILE A 27 -4.04 8.43 -8.07
N ILE A 28 -2.93 9.09 -7.75
CA ILE A 28 -2.08 8.68 -6.62
C ILE A 28 -2.83 8.86 -5.30
N VAL A 29 -3.53 9.98 -5.12
CA VAL A 29 -4.33 10.24 -3.91
C VAL A 29 -5.49 9.26 -3.79
N GLU A 30 -6.20 8.99 -4.88
CA GLU A 30 -7.29 8.00 -4.91
C GLU A 30 -6.79 6.61 -4.50
N SER A 31 -5.69 6.17 -5.11
CA SER A 31 -5.07 4.87 -4.80
C SER A 31 -4.63 4.78 -3.32
N ALA A 32 -4.07 5.87 -2.77
CA ALA A 32 -3.70 5.94 -1.36
C ALA A 32 -4.93 5.82 -0.44
N ALA A 33 -6.03 6.52 -0.76
CA ALA A 33 -7.27 6.46 0.01
C ALA A 33 -7.90 5.05 -0.02
N VAL A 34 -7.94 4.42 -1.20
CA VAL A 34 -8.44 3.04 -1.37
C VAL A 34 -7.58 2.06 -0.58
N ASN A 35 -6.26 2.17 -0.66
CA ASN A 35 -5.34 1.32 0.09
C ASN A 35 -5.49 1.50 1.61
N HIS A 36 -5.64 2.74 2.09
CA HIS A 36 -5.90 3.02 3.51
C HIS A 36 -7.19 2.33 3.99
N ARG A 37 -8.27 2.43 3.20
CA ARG A 37 -9.53 1.74 3.48
C ARG A 37 -9.38 0.22 3.46
N GLN A 38 -8.67 -0.34 2.47
CA GLN A 38 -8.43 -1.79 2.38
C GLN A 38 -7.70 -2.34 3.61
N LYS A 39 -6.65 -1.64 4.06
CA LYS A 39 -5.94 -2.00 5.29
C LYS A 39 -6.86 -1.98 6.51
N LYS A 40 -7.73 -0.96 6.63
CA LYS A 40 -8.74 -0.89 7.70
C LYS A 40 -9.75 -2.03 7.64
N MET A 41 -10.02 -2.56 6.45
CA MET A 41 -10.87 -3.75 6.23
C MET A 41 -10.11 -5.08 6.46
N GLY A 42 -8.84 -5.04 6.89
CA GLY A 42 -8.03 -6.23 7.13
C GLY A 42 -7.33 -6.79 5.88
N TYR A 43 -7.42 -6.10 4.75
CA TYR A 43 -6.74 -6.52 3.52
C TYR A 43 -5.40 -5.79 3.37
N ASN A 44 -4.30 -6.54 3.48
CA ASN A 44 -2.95 -6.02 3.29
C ASN A 44 -2.42 -6.41 1.89
N ALA A 45 -2.50 -5.46 0.95
CA ALA A 45 -2.06 -5.67 -0.43
C ALA A 45 -0.60 -6.11 -0.56
N ALA A 46 0.29 -5.67 0.34
CA ALA A 46 1.70 -6.03 0.30
C ALA A 46 1.94 -7.49 0.72
N GLU A 47 1.24 -7.95 1.75
CA GLU A 47 1.32 -9.33 2.21
C GLU A 47 0.74 -10.30 1.17
N GLU A 48 -0.40 -9.93 0.59
CA GLU A 48 -1.03 -10.72 -0.46
C GLU A 48 -0.14 -10.83 -1.70
N LEU A 49 0.51 -9.73 -2.10
CA LEU A 49 1.50 -9.74 -3.17
C LEU A 49 2.67 -10.67 -2.83
N TYR A 50 3.21 -10.60 -1.61
CA TYR A 50 4.32 -11.44 -1.16
C TYR A 50 3.97 -12.94 -1.24
N LYS A 51 2.80 -13.33 -0.73
CA LYS A 51 2.31 -14.72 -0.77
C LYS A 51 2.21 -15.24 -2.21
N ARG A 52 1.62 -14.44 -3.12
CA ARG A 52 1.49 -14.80 -4.53
C ARG A 52 2.84 -14.96 -5.22
N VAL A 53 3.78 -14.06 -4.95
CA VAL A 53 5.13 -14.13 -5.53
C VAL A 53 5.86 -15.39 -5.04
N GLN A 54 5.82 -15.69 -3.74
CA GLN A 54 6.45 -16.90 -3.19
C GLN A 54 5.86 -18.18 -3.77
N ALA A 55 4.52 -18.27 -3.87
CA ALA A 55 3.84 -19.41 -4.46
C ALA A 55 4.25 -19.62 -5.93
N ASN A 56 4.32 -18.54 -6.72
CA ASN A 56 4.76 -18.61 -8.11
C ASN A 56 6.23 -19.03 -8.26
N LEU A 57 7.11 -18.58 -7.35
CA LEU A 57 8.51 -18.98 -7.35
C LEU A 57 8.70 -20.46 -6.98
N ALA A 58 7.94 -20.96 -6.01
CA ALA A 58 7.97 -22.38 -5.62
C ALA A 58 7.51 -23.28 -6.77
N LYS A 59 6.37 -22.96 -7.40
CA LYS A 59 5.84 -23.70 -8.54
C LYS A 59 6.84 -23.80 -9.70
N LYS A 60 7.53 -22.70 -10.01
CA LYS A 60 8.55 -22.66 -11.08
C LYS A 60 9.80 -23.49 -10.78
N ARG A 61 10.06 -23.83 -9.51
CA ARG A 61 11.16 -24.73 -9.11
C ARG A 61 10.78 -26.20 -9.23
N GLU A 62 9.50 -26.55 -9.04
CA GLU A 62 8.99 -27.92 -9.16
C GLU A 62 8.80 -28.36 -10.62
N GLU A 63 8.57 -27.41 -11.53
CA GLU A 63 8.45 -27.67 -12.98
C GLU A 63 9.82 -27.84 -13.70
N LYS A 64 10.93 -27.81 -12.96
CA LYS A 64 12.31 -27.95 -13.47
C LYS A 64 12.94 -29.24 -13.00
#